data_AF-A0A819L0Y9-F1
#
_entry.id   AF-A0A819L0Y9-F1
#
_cell.length_a   1.000
_cell.length_b   1.000
_cell.length_c   1.000
_cell.angle_alpha   90.00
_cell.angle_beta   90.00
_cell.angle_gamma   90.00
#
_symmetry.space_group_name_H-M   'P 1'
#
loop_
_entity.id
_entity.type
_entity.pdbx_description
1 polymer ?
#
loop_
_entity_poly.entity_id
_entity_poly.type
_entity_poly.pdbx_seq_one_letter_code
_entity_poly.pdbx_strand_id
1 'polypeptide(L)'
;LMQIEKDYDRLLWAWKGWHDGCGNKIRSVYLPYIDLLNKNVKENGYHDLAEHWIEDYEMGNVTEFEDTIDQILKDIMPLYEQLHAYVRGRLCSKYQNRFDCDGPI
;
A
#
# COMPACT_ATOMS: atom_id res chain seq x y z
N LEU A 1 19.52 -4.16 -3.96
CA LEU A 1 19.11 -5.31 -4.81
C LEU A 1 17.90 -4.95 -5.68
N MET A 2 16.71 -4.73 -5.10
CA MET A 2 15.46 -4.45 -5.84
C MET A 2 15.49 -3.27 -6.83
N GLN A 3 16.35 -2.27 -6.60
CA GLN A 3 16.44 -1.08 -7.45
C GLN A 3 17.21 -1.30 -8.77
N ILE A 4 18.28 -2.12 -8.75
CA ILE A 4 19.24 -2.21 -9.86
C ILE A 4 19.21 -3.56 -10.58
N GLU A 5 18.73 -4.60 -9.90
CA GLU A 5 18.66 -5.94 -10.45
C GLU A 5 17.58 -6.03 -11.53
N LYS A 6 17.85 -6.82 -12.58
CA LYS A 6 16.93 -7.01 -13.70
C LYS A 6 16.52 -8.46 -13.87
N ASP A 7 17.19 -9.41 -13.22
CA ASP A 7 16.78 -10.82 -13.23
C ASP A 7 15.51 -11.04 -12.40
N TYR A 8 14.49 -11.66 -13.01
CA TYR A 8 13.19 -11.84 -12.36
C TYR A 8 13.26 -12.78 -11.15
N ASP A 9 13.99 -13.89 -11.25
CA ASP A 9 14.05 -14.88 -10.16
C ASP A 9 14.80 -14.33 -8.96
N ARG A 10 15.84 -13.52 -9.18
CA ARG A 10 16.55 -12.83 -8.10
C ARG A 10 15.69 -11.77 -7.42
N LEU A 11 14.87 -11.03 -8.18
CA LEU A 11 13.89 -10.09 -7.62
C LEU A 11 12.82 -10.83 -6.81
N LEU A 12 12.28 -11.92 -7.35
CA LEU A 12 11.28 -12.75 -6.67
C LEU A 12 11.82 -13.35 -5.38
N TRP A 13 13.04 -13.90 -5.42
CA TRP A 13 13.72 -14.43 -4.24
C TRP A 13 13.90 -13.37 -3.16
N ALA A 14 14.35 -12.17 -3.53
CA ALA A 14 14.55 -11.07 -2.59
C ALA A 14 13.24 -10.61 -1.96
N TRP A 15 12.19 -10.45 -2.78
CA TRP A 15 10.87 -10.04 -2.33
C TRP A 15 10.25 -11.07 -1.38
N LYS A 16 10.25 -12.36 -1.78
CA LYS A 16 9.72 -13.44 -0.93
C LYS A 16 10.53 -13.61 0.35
N GLY A 17 11.86 -13.64 0.24
CA GLY A 17 12.75 -13.79 1.39
C GLY A 17 12.56 -12.71 2.45
N TRP A 18 12.31 -11.46 2.03
CA TRP A 18 11.97 -10.39 2.95
C TRP A 18 10.63 -10.62 3.67
N HIS A 19 9.57 -10.94 2.93
CA HIS A 19 8.25 -11.19 3.52
C HIS A 19 8.23 -12.42 4.43
N ASP A 20 8.91 -13.49 4.04
CA ASP A 20 9.00 -14.72 4.83
C ASP A 20 9.85 -14.53 6.09
N GLY A 21 10.99 -13.84 5.97
CA GLY A 21 11.95 -13.64 7.06
C GLY A 21 11.54 -12.58 8.07
N CYS A 22 10.85 -11.53 7.63
CA CYS A 22 10.50 -10.36 8.42
C CYS A 22 8.98 -10.18 8.55
N GLY A 23 8.25 -10.09 7.42
CA GLY A 23 6.81 -9.76 7.40
C GLY A 23 5.97 -10.72 8.23
N ASN A 24 6.16 -12.03 8.07
CA ASN A 24 5.42 -13.05 8.82
C ASN A 24 5.60 -12.94 10.34
N LYS A 25 6.78 -12.53 10.80
CA LYS A 25 7.09 -12.40 12.23
C LYS A 25 6.45 -11.16 12.85
N ILE A 26 6.21 -10.11 12.06
CA ILE A 26 5.59 -8.87 12.54
C ILE A 26 4.10 -9.06 12.83
N ARG A 27 3.42 -9.96 12.12
CA ARG A 27 1.96 -10.15 12.28
C ARG A 27 1.53 -10.38 13.73
N SER A 28 2.26 -11.20 14.49
CA SER A 28 1.91 -11.54 15.88
C SER A 28 2.06 -10.38 16.85
N VAL A 29 2.93 -9.41 16.56
CA VAL A 29 3.13 -8.21 17.39
C VAL A 29 2.31 -7.01 16.89
N TYR A 30 1.98 -6.98 15.60
CA TYR A 30 1.25 -5.88 14.99
C TYR A 30 -0.20 -5.81 15.47
N LEU A 31 -0.91 -6.94 15.57
CA LEU A 31 -2.30 -6.94 16.02
C LEU A 31 -2.43 -6.44 17.48
N PRO A 32 -1.68 -6.97 18.47
CA PRO A 32 -1.71 -6.42 19.82
C PRO A 32 -1.26 -4.95 19.89
N TYR A 33 -0.32 -4.54 19.04
CA TYR A 33 0.11 -3.14 18.95
C TYR A 33 -1.02 -2.22 18.51
N ILE A 34 -1.79 -2.60 17.48
CA ILE A 34 -2.96 -1.84 17.03
C ILE A 34 -4.05 -1.80 18.12
N ASP A 35 -4.27 -2.89 18.86
CA ASP A 35 -5.21 -2.90 19.98
C ASP A 35 -4.79 -1.91 21.08
N LEU A 36 -3.50 -1.88 21.42
CA LEU A 36 -2.95 -0.94 22.41
C LEU A 36 -3.08 0.51 21.95
N LEU A 37 -2.76 0.81 20.69
CA LEU A 37 -2.90 2.15 20.13
C LEU A 37 -4.36 2.60 20.12
N ASN A 38 -5.28 1.74 19.68
CA ASN A 38 -6.71 2.05 19.70
C ASN A 38 -7.23 2.30 21.11
N LYS A 39 -6.78 1.51 22.10
CA LYS A 39 -7.14 1.76 23.50
C LYS A 39 -6.67 3.14 23.96
N ASN A 40 -5.43 3.52 23.63
CA ASN A 40 -4.87 4.80 24.04
C ASN A 40 -5.63 6.00 23.46
N VAL A 41 -5.95 5.99 22.16
CA VAL A 41 -6.69 7.11 21.55
C VAL A 41 -8.15 7.18 22.00
N LYS A 42 -8.77 6.03 22.31
CA LYS A 42 -10.12 6.01 22.91
C LYS A 42 -10.16 6.67 24.28
N GLU A 43 -9.09 6.55 25.07
CA GLU A 43 -8.96 7.26 26.35
C GLU A 43 -8.84 8.78 26.16
N ASN A 44 -8.41 9.24 24.98
CA ASN A 44 -8.34 10.66 24.60
C ASN A 44 -9.60 11.17 23.88
N GLY A 45 -10.64 10.35 23.74
CA GLY A 45 -11.93 10.75 23.18
C GLY A 45 -12.14 10.47 21.68
N TYR A 46 -11.17 9.87 21.00
CA TYR A 46 -11.32 9.44 19.59
C TYR A 46 -12.06 8.10 19.50
N HIS A 47 -12.77 7.87 18.39
CA HIS A 47 -13.43 6.61 18.06
C HIS A 47 -12.42 5.48 17.83
N ASP A 48 -11.36 5.75 17.08
CA ASP A 48 -10.30 4.82 16.77
C ASP A 48 -8.99 5.54 16.39
N LEU A 49 -7.96 4.74 16.10
CA LEU A 49 -6.64 5.24 15.71
C LEU A 49 -6.66 6.00 14.37
N ALA A 50 -7.55 5.64 13.45
CA ALA A 50 -7.64 6.30 12.16
C ALA A 50 -8.16 7.73 12.33
N GLU A 51 -9.22 7.92 13.12
CA GLU A 51 -9.75 9.25 13.44
C GLU A 51 -8.68 10.15 14.10
N HIS A 52 -7.92 9.61 15.06
CA HIS A 52 -6.82 10.34 15.69
C HIS A 52 -5.72 10.74 14.68
N TRP A 53 -5.38 9.87 13.73
CA TRP A 53 -4.33 10.19 12.74
C TRP A 53 -4.73 11.28 11.73
N ILE A 54 -6.01 11.37 11.41
CA ILE A 54 -6.46 12.36 10.42
C ILE A 54 -6.80 13.72 11.04
N GLU A 55 -6.86 13.82 12.37
CA GLU A 55 -7.07 15.10 13.06
C GLU A 55 -6.02 16.14 12.69
N ASP A 56 -4.77 15.72 12.42
CA ASP A 56 -3.68 16.60 11.97
C ASP A 56 -4.00 17.39 10.69
N TYR A 57 -5.01 16.97 9.92
CA TYR A 57 -5.47 17.67 8.71
C TYR A 57 -6.54 18.73 9.00
N GLU A 58 -7.02 18.84 10.23
CA GLU A 58 -8.02 19.82 10.70
C GLU A 58 -9.30 19.86 9.83
N MET A 59 -9.61 18.76 9.15
CA MET A 59 -10.85 18.59 8.38
C MET A 59 -11.97 18.23 9.36
N GLY A 60 -13.12 18.92 9.27
CA GLY A 60 -14.10 18.97 10.35
C GLY A 60 -14.74 17.63 10.74
N ASN A 61 -14.59 16.59 9.92
CA ASN A 61 -14.93 15.21 10.25
C ASN A 61 -14.19 14.22 9.32
N VAL A 62 -14.16 12.94 9.72
CA VAL A 62 -13.53 11.83 8.98
C VAL A 62 -14.05 11.69 7.56
N THR A 63 -15.37 11.84 7.37
CA THR A 63 -16.01 11.66 6.07
C THR A 63 -15.54 12.70 5.05
N GLU A 64 -15.36 13.95 5.45
CA GLU A 64 -14.83 15.01 4.58
C GLU A 64 -13.40 14.70 4.11
N PHE A 65 -12.57 14.16 5.01
CA PHE A 65 -11.22 13.71 4.65
C PHE A 65 -11.25 12.55 3.65
N GLU A 66 -12.03 11.50 3.93
CA GLU A 66 -12.17 10.34 3.04
C GLU A 66 -12.71 10.73 1.66
N ASP A 67 -13.77 11.54 1.60
CA ASP A 67 -14.36 12.03 0.36
C ASP A 67 -13.37 12.85 -0.47
N THR A 68 -12.55 13.67 0.21
CA THR A 68 -11.50 14.47 -0.45
C THR A 68 -10.43 13.57 -1.06
N ILE A 69 -9.94 12.57 -0.32
CA ILE A 69 -8.96 11.60 -0.83
C ILE A 69 -9.54 10.80 -1.99
N ASP A 70 -10.78 10.34 -1.88
CA ASP A 70 -11.48 9.62 -2.93
C ASP A 70 -11.62 10.45 -4.21
N GLN A 71 -11.92 11.75 -4.09
CA GLN A 71 -11.99 12.64 -5.24
C GLN A 71 -10.61 12.83 -5.89
N ILE A 72 -9.57 13.05 -5.09
CA ILE A 72 -8.19 13.16 -5.59
C ILE A 72 -7.77 11.87 -6.32
N LEU A 73 -8.09 10.69 -5.76
CA LEU A 73 -7.81 9.41 -6.39
C LEU A 73 -8.56 9.26 -7.72
N LYS A 74 -9.84 9.65 -7.79
CA LYS A 74 -10.62 9.66 -9.04
C LYS A 74 -10.01 10.58 -10.09
N ASP A 75 -9.54 11.76 -9.69
CA ASP A 75 -8.93 12.73 -10.61
C ASP A 75 -7.58 12.24 -11.16
N ILE A 76 -6.81 11.50 -10.35
CA ILE A 76 -5.50 10.95 -10.76
C ILE A 76 -5.64 9.63 -11.53
N MET A 77 -6.74 8.88 -11.32
CA MET A 77 -6.92 7.53 -11.86
C MET A 77 -6.68 7.44 -13.38
N PRO A 78 -7.21 8.34 -14.23
CA PRO A 78 -6.99 8.25 -15.68
C PRO A 78 -5.50 8.35 -16.07
N LEU A 79 -4.71 9.15 -15.35
CA LEU A 79 -3.27 9.25 -15.59
C LEU A 79 -2.56 7.99 -15.08
N TYR A 80 -2.93 7.51 -13.89
CA TYR A 80 -2.37 6.29 -13.31
C TYR A 80 -2.60 5.08 -14.22
N GLU A 81 -3.81 4.91 -14.75
CA GLU A 81 -4.15 3.79 -15.63
C GLU A 81 -3.33 3.80 -16.93
N GLN A 82 -3.14 4.97 -17.55
CA GLN A 82 -2.30 5.09 -18.75
C GLN A 82 -0.83 4.77 -18.45
N LEU A 83 -0.30 5.29 -17.34
CA LEU A 83 1.07 5.00 -16.91
C LEU A 83 1.24 3.51 -16.58
N HIS A 84 0.31 2.93 -15.83
CA HIS A 84 0.28 1.52 -15.47
C HIS A 84 0.26 0.64 -16.74
N ALA A 85 -0.62 0.94 -17.70
CA ALA A 85 -0.69 0.20 -18.96
C ALA A 85 0.62 0.29 -19.76
N TYR A 86 1.21 1.48 -19.86
CA TYR A 86 2.50 1.66 -20.53
C TYR A 86 3.61 0.84 -19.87
N VAL A 87 3.76 0.95 -18.55
CA VAL A 87 4.78 0.20 -17.79
C VAL A 87 4.55 -1.30 -17.91
N ARG A 88 3.30 -1.78 -17.80
CA ARG A 88 2.94 -3.19 -17.98
C ARG A 88 3.37 -3.71 -19.36
N GLY A 89 3.09 -2.97 -20.44
CA GLY A 89 3.53 -3.35 -21.79
C GLY A 89 5.05 -3.46 -21.93
N ARG A 90 5.80 -2.54 -21.31
CA ARG A 90 7.27 -2.58 -21.27
C ARG A 90 7.79 -3.77 -20.47
N LEU A 91 7.18 -4.07 -19.33
CA LEU A 91 7.54 -5.21 -18.49
C LEU A 91 7.21 -6.54 -19.17
N CYS A 92 6.07 -6.67 -19.83
CA CYS A 92 5.71 -7.85 -20.62
C CYS A 92 6.72 -8.15 -21.72
N SER A 93 7.20 -7.11 -22.40
CA SER A 93 8.26 -7.25 -23.41
C SER A 93 9.57 -7.76 -22.82
N LYS A 94 9.90 -7.36 -21.58
CA LYS A 94 11.16 -7.68 -20.90
C LYS A 94 11.10 -9.03 -20.15
N TYR A 95 9.98 -9.34 -19.51
CA TYR A 95 9.75 -10.48 -18.63
C TYR A 95 8.68 -11.40 -19.23
N GLN A 96 8.93 -11.84 -20.47
CA GLN A 96 7.99 -12.65 -21.23
C GLN A 96 7.57 -13.90 -20.46
N ASN A 97 6.27 -14.20 -20.45
CA ASN A 97 5.66 -15.36 -19.78
C ASN A 97 5.87 -15.42 -18.25
N ARG A 98 6.09 -14.28 -17.58
CA ARG A 98 6.25 -14.23 -16.11
C ARG A 98 5.01 -13.77 -15.36
N PHE A 99 4.12 -13.04 -16.03
CA PHE A 99 2.83 -12.56 -15.50
C PHE A 99 1.87 -12.27 -16.66
N ASP A 100 0.59 -12.07 -16.34
CA ASP A 100 -0.46 -11.78 -17.31
C ASP A 100 -0.37 -10.32 -17.81
N CYS A 101 -0.25 -10.15 -19.13
CA CYS A 101 -0.10 -8.85 -19.75
C CYS A 101 -1.38 -8.00 -19.77
N ASP A 102 -2.53 -8.63 -19.55
CA ASP A 102 -3.82 -7.97 -19.39
C ASP A 102 -4.24 -7.87 -17.91
N GLY A 103 -3.45 -8.48 -17.01
CA GLY A 103 -3.67 -8.50 -15.56
C GLY A 103 -2.91 -7.42 -14.78
N PRO A 104 -2.86 -7.53 -13.44
CA PRO A 104 -2.00 -6.69 -12.61
C PRO A 104 -0.51 -7.00 -12.86
N ILE A 105 0.35 -6.00 -12.59
CA ILE A 105 1.81 -6.18 -12.56
C ILE A 105 2.23 -6.96 -11.30
#